data_AF-J3I3A6-F1
#
_entry.id   AF-J3I3A6-F1
#
_cell.length_a   1.000
_cell.length_b   1.000
_cell.length_c   1.000
_cell.angle_alpha   90.00
_cell.angle_beta   90.00
_cell.angle_gamma   90.00
#
_symmetry.space_group_name_H-M   'P 1'
#
loop_
_entity.id
_entity.type
_entity.pdbx_description
1 polymer ?
#
loop_
_entity_poly.entity_id
_entity_poly.type
_entity_poly.pdbx_seq_one_letter_code
_entity_poly.pdbx_strand_id
1 'polypeptide(L)'
;MISAITHISRLIRAALVFAREGVFGAVDPSLVPPPGQLALKLARIIERRGVKQGPRISRALTRMGPAYLKLGQFLATRPDVVGFSMARDLESLQDRLAPF
;
A
#
# COMPACT_ATOMS: atom_id res chain seq x y z
N MET A 1 -23.47 -9.64 -14.09
CA MET A 1 -22.14 -10.12 -14.55
C MET A 1 -21.19 -8.98 -14.92
N ILE A 2 -21.63 -7.91 -15.59
CA ILE A 2 -20.78 -6.75 -15.97
C ILE A 2 -20.17 -6.04 -14.74
N SER A 3 -20.91 -5.92 -13.63
CA SER A 3 -20.39 -5.29 -12.40
C SER A 3 -19.23 -6.08 -11.76
N ALA A 4 -19.20 -7.41 -11.88
CA ALA A 4 -18.11 -8.22 -11.33
C ALA A 4 -16.78 -7.88 -12.01
N ILE A 5 -16.82 -7.67 -13.33
CA ILE A 5 -15.65 -7.32 -14.14
C ILE A 5 -15.10 -5.95 -13.73
N THR A 6 -15.97 -4.97 -13.44
CA THR A 6 -15.53 -3.64 -12.98
C THR A 6 -14.98 -3.65 -11.56
N HIS A 7 -15.50 -4.50 -10.66
CA HIS A 7 -14.91 -4.70 -9.34
C HIS A 7 -13.53 -5.36 -9.41
N ILE A 8 -13.40 -6.40 -10.24
CA ILE A 8 -12.13 -7.09 -10.45
C ILE A 8 -11.08 -6.13 -11.05
N SER A 9 -11.45 -5.34 -12.06
CA SER A 9 -10.51 -4.39 -12.68
C SER A 9 -10.06 -3.29 -11.71
N ARG A 10 -10.96 -2.81 -10.83
CA ARG A 10 -10.61 -1.88 -9.74
C ARG A 10 -9.65 -2.51 -8.74
N LEU A 11 -9.87 -3.78 -8.37
CA LEU A 11 -9.02 -4.50 -7.43
C LEU A 11 -7.62 -4.73 -8.03
N ILE A 12 -7.55 -5.15 -9.30
CA ILE A 12 -6.29 -5.30 -10.04
C ILE A 12 -5.54 -3.97 -10.09
N ARG A 13 -6.23 -2.87 -10.40
CA ARG A 13 -5.61 -1.54 -10.42
C ARG A 13 -5.05 -1.15 -9.05
N ALA A 14 -5.79 -1.42 -7.96
CA ALA A 14 -5.31 -1.17 -6.61
C ALA A 14 -4.06 -2.01 -6.32
N ALA A 15 -4.10 -3.31 -6.59
CA ALA A 15 -2.95 -4.21 -6.42
C ALA A 15 -1.71 -3.75 -7.20
N LEU A 16 -1.89 -3.26 -8.44
CA LEU A 16 -0.81 -2.71 -9.25
C LEU A 16 -0.24 -1.42 -8.65
N VAL A 17 -1.07 -0.54 -8.08
CA VAL A 17 -0.59 0.67 -7.38
C VAL A 17 0.23 0.28 -6.15
N PHE A 18 -0.25 -0.65 -5.33
CA PHE A 18 0.48 -1.15 -4.16
C PHE A 18 1.81 -1.81 -4.53
N ALA A 19 1.83 -2.64 -5.57
CA ALA A 19 3.05 -3.26 -6.07
C ALA A 19 4.04 -2.23 -6.60
N ARG A 20 3.57 -1.25 -7.37
CA ARG A 20 4.42 -0.21 -7.96
C ARG A 20 5.05 0.72 -6.91
N GLU A 21 4.34 1.00 -5.81
CA GLU A 21 4.84 1.77 -4.68
C GLU A 21 5.64 0.91 -3.66
N GLY A 22 5.85 -0.38 -3.94
CA GLY A 22 6.76 -1.25 -3.18
C GLY A 22 6.25 -1.71 -1.82
N VAL A 23 4.93 -1.66 -1.59
CA VAL A 23 4.32 -2.08 -0.31
C VAL A 23 4.63 -3.54 0.00
N PHE A 24 4.66 -4.41 -1.00
CA PHE A 24 4.98 -5.83 -0.84
C PHE A 24 6.48 -6.10 -0.61
N GLY A 25 7.36 -5.16 -0.97
CA GLY A 25 8.80 -5.31 -0.78
C GLY A 25 9.24 -5.33 0.70
N ALA A 26 8.37 -4.93 1.64
CA ALA A 26 8.64 -4.99 3.08
C ALA A 26 8.31 -6.36 3.70
N VAL A 27 7.60 -7.23 2.97
CA VAL A 27 7.23 -8.56 3.42
C VAL A 27 8.41 -9.53 3.25
N ASP A 28 8.71 -10.28 4.31
CA ASP A 28 9.69 -11.37 4.25
C ASP A 28 9.11 -12.54 3.42
N PRO A 29 9.75 -12.94 2.31
CA PRO A 29 9.28 -14.06 1.49
C PRO A 29 9.18 -15.39 2.24
N SER A 30 9.94 -15.57 3.33
CA SER A 30 9.90 -16.81 4.13
C SER A 30 8.58 -17.01 4.88
N LEU A 31 7.84 -15.93 5.13
CA LEU A 31 6.53 -15.95 5.80
C LEU A 31 5.37 -16.28 4.84
N VAL A 32 5.66 -16.43 3.55
CA VAL A 32 4.63 -16.58 2.50
C VAL A 32 4.77 -17.95 1.82
N PRO A 33 3.66 -18.68 1.57
CA PRO A 33 3.72 -19.97 0.89
C PRO A 33 4.30 -19.83 -0.54
N PRO A 34 4.84 -20.92 -1.13
CA PRO A 34 5.59 -20.86 -2.39
C PRO A 34 4.89 -20.14 -3.56
N PRO A 35 3.56 -20.31 -3.78
CA PRO A 35 2.86 -19.54 -4.81
C PRO A 35 2.85 -18.03 -4.53
N GLY A 36 2.74 -17.63 -3.26
CA GLY A 36 2.78 -16.22 -2.87
C GLY A 36 4.18 -15.62 -2.99
N GLN A 37 5.24 -16.43 -2.86
CA GLN A 37 6.61 -15.97 -3.12
C GLN A 37 6.81 -15.57 -4.59
N LEU A 38 6.19 -16.31 -5.52
CA LEU A 38 6.20 -15.95 -6.94
C LEU A 38 5.48 -14.61 -7.16
N ALA A 39 4.33 -14.41 -6.53
CA ALA A 39 3.61 -13.14 -6.59
C ALA A 39 4.44 -11.98 -6.01
N LEU A 40 5.16 -12.19 -4.90
CA LEU A 40 6.09 -11.20 -4.35
C LEU A 40 7.24 -10.87 -5.31
N LYS A 41 7.83 -11.88 -5.97
CA LYS A 41 8.88 -11.67 -6.98
C LYS A 41 8.37 -10.86 -8.16
N LEU A 42 7.18 -11.17 -8.67
CA LEU A 42 6.55 -10.41 -9.75
C LEU A 42 6.25 -8.97 -9.32
N ALA A 43 5.74 -8.78 -8.10
CA ALA A 43 5.51 -7.46 -7.55
C ALA A 43 6.81 -6.64 -7.47
N ARG A 44 7.92 -7.24 -7.03
CA ARG A 44 9.25 -6.60 -6.97
C ARG A 44 9.79 -6.16 -8.33
N ILE A 45 9.43 -6.82 -9.42
CA ILE A 45 9.83 -6.40 -10.78
C ILE A 45 9.10 -5.11 -11.19
N ILE A 46 7.88 -4.89 -10.70
CA ILE A 46 7.03 -3.74 -11.03
C ILE A 46 7.34 -2.53 -10.12
N GLU A 47 8.06 -2.74 -9.02
CA GLU A 47 8.47 -1.69 -8.08
C GLU A 47 9.25 -0.57 -8.78
N ARG A 48 8.90 0.68 -8.46
CA ARG A 48 9.61 1.85 -9.00
C ARG A 48 11.03 1.94 -8.43
N ARG A 49 12.02 2.40 -9.21
CA ARG A 49 13.34 2.69 -8.64
C ARG A 49 13.22 3.77 -7.56
N GLY A 50 13.77 3.52 -6.36
CA GLY A 50 13.78 4.47 -5.24
C GLY A 50 12.71 4.26 -4.15
N VAL A 51 11.74 3.33 -4.30
CA VAL A 51 10.76 3.05 -3.21
C VAL A 51 11.34 2.31 -2.01
N LYS A 52 12.61 1.89 -2.07
CA LYS A 52 13.29 1.30 -0.92
C LYS A 52 13.35 2.24 0.29
N GLN A 53 13.27 3.55 0.06
CA GLN A 53 13.35 4.59 1.09
C GLN A 53 12.04 5.42 1.13
N GLY A 54 11.45 5.54 2.33
CA GLY A 54 10.25 6.35 2.61
C GLY A 54 8.94 5.57 2.76
N PRO A 55 7.83 6.26 3.12
CA PRO A 55 6.59 5.64 3.55
C PRO A 55 5.79 5.09 2.36
N ARG A 56 5.98 3.79 2.08
CA ARG A 56 5.48 3.12 0.87
C ARG A 56 3.95 3.07 0.83
N ILE A 57 3.34 2.75 1.96
CA ILE A 57 1.88 2.66 2.05
C ILE A 57 1.25 4.03 1.87
N SER A 58 1.80 5.07 2.47
CA SER A 58 1.29 6.44 2.36
C SER A 58 1.29 6.95 0.93
N ARG A 59 2.34 6.66 0.17
CA ARG A 59 2.38 6.95 -1.28
C ARG A 59 1.30 6.18 -2.05
N ALA A 60 1.14 4.89 -1.76
CA ALA A 60 0.12 4.06 -2.39
C ALA A 60 -1.31 4.58 -2.13
N LEU A 61 -1.64 4.87 -0.86
CA LEU A 61 -2.95 5.39 -0.47
C LEU A 61 -3.22 6.77 -1.08
N THR A 62 -2.22 7.66 -1.09
CA THR A 62 -2.31 8.97 -1.76
C THR A 62 -2.66 8.82 -3.24
N ARG A 63 -2.04 7.85 -3.93
CA ARG A 63 -2.26 7.61 -5.36
C ARG A 63 -3.60 6.93 -5.68
N MET A 64 -4.16 6.19 -4.73
CA MET A 64 -5.49 5.60 -4.87
C MET A 64 -6.62 6.63 -4.64
N GLY A 65 -6.32 7.77 -4.02
CA GLY A 65 -7.22 8.92 -3.92
C GLY A 65 -7.79 9.15 -2.51
N PRO A 66 -8.68 10.15 -2.36
CA PRO A 66 -9.06 10.74 -1.07
C PRO A 66 -9.76 9.77 -0.11
N ALA A 67 -10.53 8.80 -0.62
CA ALA A 67 -11.15 7.78 0.23
C ALA A 67 -10.10 6.92 0.95
N TYR A 68 -9.06 6.48 0.23
CA TYR A 68 -7.98 5.67 0.78
C TYR A 68 -7.04 6.48 1.67
N LEU A 69 -6.88 7.77 1.38
CA LEU A 69 -6.14 8.69 2.25
C LEU A 69 -6.78 8.76 3.65
N LYS A 70 -8.10 8.92 3.73
CA LYS A 70 -8.84 8.93 5.00
C LYS A 70 -8.73 7.60 5.75
N LEU A 71 -8.80 6.48 5.02
CA LEU A 71 -8.56 5.16 5.61
C LEU A 71 -7.14 5.06 6.20
N GLY A 72 -6.13 5.55 5.49
CA GLY A 72 -4.76 5.62 5.99
C GLY A 72 -4.63 6.47 7.25
N GLN A 73 -5.27 7.64 7.27
CA GLN A 73 -5.29 8.54 8.43
C GLN A 73 -5.98 7.90 9.64
N PHE A 74 -7.06 7.15 9.43
CA PHE A 74 -7.72 6.38 10.50
C PHE A 74 -6.86 5.22 11.00
N LEU A 75 -6.16 4.51 10.11
CA LEU A 75 -5.28 3.42 10.50
C LEU A 75 -4.01 3.91 11.21
N ALA A 76 -3.52 5.11 10.89
CA ALA A 76 -2.38 5.74 11.55
C ALA A 76 -2.64 5.96 13.05
N THR A 77 -3.88 6.23 13.46
CA THR A 77 -4.22 6.41 14.88
C THR A 77 -4.39 5.10 15.65
N ARG A 78 -4.32 3.94 14.95
CA ARG A 78 -4.53 2.61 15.53
C ARG A 78 -3.32 1.68 15.29
N PRO A 79 -2.17 1.95 15.93
CA PRO A 79 -0.97 1.10 15.82
C PRO A 79 -1.19 -0.32 16.35
N ASP A 80 -2.21 -0.53 17.18
CA ASP A 80 -2.66 -1.84 17.65
C ASP A 80 -3.14 -2.75 16.51
N VAL A 81 -3.68 -2.17 15.42
CA VAL A 81 -4.25 -2.93 14.29
C VAL A 81 -3.23 -3.16 13.18
N VAL A 82 -2.45 -2.13 12.84
CA VAL A 82 -1.53 -2.16 11.67
C VAL A 82 -0.07 -2.38 12.05
N GLY A 83 0.26 -2.34 13.34
CA GLY A 83 1.62 -2.38 13.84
C GLY A 83 2.31 -1.02 13.82
N PHE A 84 3.30 -0.85 14.70
CA PHE A 84 3.95 0.42 14.94
C PHE A 84 4.73 0.97 13.72
N SER A 85 5.41 0.09 12.99
CA SER A 85 6.14 0.48 11.77
C SER A 85 5.20 1.03 10.70
N MET A 86 4.06 0.38 10.50
CA MET A 86 3.06 0.81 9.53
C MET A 86 2.36 2.09 9.94
N ALA A 87 2.01 2.22 11.24
CA ALA A 87 1.40 3.42 11.77
C ALA A 87 2.29 4.64 11.56
N ARG A 88 3.60 4.55 11.84
CA ARG A 88 4.57 5.61 11.55
C ARG A 88 4.64 5.97 10.07
N ASP A 89 4.61 4.98 9.18
CA ASP A 89 4.57 5.26 7.74
C ASP A 89 3.33 6.09 7.40
N LEU A 90 2.17 5.71 7.97
CA LEU A 90 0.87 6.37 7.75
C LEU A 90 0.73 7.75 8.41
N GLU A 91 1.46 8.05 9.49
CA GLU A 91 1.50 9.38 10.12
C GLU A 91 1.89 10.47 9.10
N SER A 92 2.74 10.16 8.13
CA SER A 92 3.09 11.09 7.04
C SER A 92 1.90 11.55 6.17
N LEU A 93 0.73 10.89 6.28
CA LEU A 93 -0.53 11.32 5.65
C LEU A 93 -1.26 12.41 6.45
N GLN A 94 -0.98 12.52 7.74
CA GLN A 94 -1.61 13.49 8.64
C GLN A 94 -0.89 14.85 8.59
N ASP A 95 0.44 14.84 8.45
CA ASP A 95 1.30 16.03 8.41
C ASP A 95 1.11 16.94 7.16
N ARG A 96 0.14 16.67 6.29
CA ARG A 96 -0.12 17.45 5.06
C ARG A 96 -1.34 18.37 5.13
N LEU A 97 -1.86 18.66 6.31
CA LEU A 97 -2.85 19.72 6.44
C LEU A 97 -2.14 21.06 6.26
N ALA A 98 -2.42 21.75 5.16
CA ALA A 98 -1.95 23.11 4.94
C ALA A 98 -2.35 23.96 6.16
N PRO A 99 -1.43 24.73 6.76
CA PRO A 99 -1.81 25.68 7.79
C PRO A 99 -2.81 26.66 7.20
N PHE A 100 -3.86 26.94 7.98
CA PHE A 100 -4.95 27.85 7.66
C PHE A 100 -4.47 29.31 7.57
#